data_AF-A0A975Q440-F1
#
_entry.id   AF-A0A975Q440-F1
#
_cell.length_a   1.000
_cell.length_b   1.000
_cell.length_c   1.000
_cell.angle_alpha   90.00
_cell.angle_beta   90.00
_cell.angle_gamma   90.00
#
_symmetry.space_group_name_H-M   'P 1'
#
loop_
_entity.id
_entity.type
_entity.pdbx_description
1 polymer ?
#
loop_
_entity_poly.entity_id
_entity_poly.type
_entity_poly.pdbx_seq_one_letter_code
_entity_poly.pdbx_strand_id
1 'polypeptide(L)'
;MISFSMIYRERQRQILTGAAAPAVVRIVDALDRSAAGQDIPSRVTFSASKPVLTGERRPDIERRAADMLADFQEPALQVIAIADDVPMRANRWRALRERAHGDHDHDRRGRRDKRLTMAVEYQAGKWVSVQSRLDSDPPRFGGWLIAQTIILYVIVLLPLAWIGRRLARPLKDLTGSAQQFAASGSADPVEERGPGDVRELTTAFNAMRARIFAMLDEKDRMLGAIGHDLRTPLASLRVRTESVEDEGERARMSETIEEMNRMLDDILALARAGRSMEQVQKVDLSALADAVVEDFLELGEPVGLIEGERVIGSVRPQLIRRALRNLIENAIKYGDRAHVTVVAEDGRLRIAVRDEGPGIAEDRMEEMMQPFTRMESSRNRETGGAGLGLALVRAIMAEHGGTLRLANRPDGGLEASLILPV
;
A
#
# COMPACT_ATOMS: atom_id res chain seq x y z
N MET A 1 -10.10 -37.40 -4.96
CA MET A 1 -10.02 -37.32 -6.43
C MET A 1 -10.79 -38.49 -7.04
N ILE A 2 -12.12 -38.44 -7.02
CA ILE A 2 -12.96 -39.43 -7.70
C ILE A 2 -12.83 -39.13 -9.19
N SER A 3 -12.23 -40.06 -9.93
CA SER A 3 -11.66 -39.81 -11.24
C SER A 3 -12.71 -39.28 -12.22
N PHE A 4 -12.43 -38.10 -12.79
CA PHE A 4 -13.18 -37.48 -13.89
C PHE A 4 -13.48 -38.47 -15.04
N SER A 5 -12.60 -39.47 -15.24
CA SER A 5 -12.76 -40.56 -16.20
C SER A 5 -13.91 -41.54 -15.90
N MET A 6 -14.33 -41.69 -14.64
CA MET A 6 -15.47 -42.53 -14.24
C MET A 6 -16.78 -41.79 -14.50
N ILE A 7 -16.86 -40.52 -14.11
CA ILE A 7 -18.03 -39.67 -14.36
C ILE A 7 -18.23 -39.47 -15.87
N TYR A 8 -17.14 -39.33 -16.64
CA TYR A 8 -17.21 -39.23 -18.09
C TYR A 8 -17.73 -40.51 -18.75
N ARG A 9 -17.23 -41.69 -18.35
CA ARG A 9 -17.70 -42.98 -18.87
C ARG A 9 -19.16 -43.25 -18.53
N GLU A 10 -19.57 -42.97 -17.29
CA GLU A 10 -20.95 -43.16 -16.86
C GLU A 10 -21.91 -42.23 -17.61
N ARG A 11 -21.51 -40.97 -17.80
CA ARG A 11 -22.29 -40.00 -18.59
C ARG A 11 -22.44 -40.43 -20.05
N GLN A 12 -21.37 -40.93 -20.68
CA GLN A 12 -21.43 -41.47 -22.05
C GLN A 12 -22.37 -42.69 -22.14
N ARG A 13 -22.34 -43.59 -21.15
CA ARG A 13 -23.22 -44.76 -21.08
C ARG A 13 -24.70 -44.38 -20.95
N GLN A 14 -25.00 -43.37 -20.15
CA GLN A 14 -26.37 -42.84 -19.99
C GLN A 14 -26.89 -42.22 -21.28
N ILE A 15 -26.06 -41.43 -21.98
CA ILE A 15 -26.45 -40.81 -23.27
C ILE A 15 -26.73 -41.89 -24.33
N LEU A 16 -25.85 -42.89 -24.48
CA LEU A 16 -26.02 -43.97 -25.45
C LEU A 16 -27.22 -44.87 -25.14
N THR A 17 -27.49 -45.13 -23.86
CA THR A 17 -28.69 -45.89 -23.44
C THR A 17 -29.96 -45.11 -23.74
N GLY A 18 -29.99 -43.80 -23.48
CA GLY A 18 -31.12 -42.95 -23.85
C GLY A 18 -31.41 -42.93 -25.35
N ALA A 19 -30.37 -43.02 -26.19
CA ALA A 19 -30.49 -43.08 -27.65
C ALA A 19 -30.99 -44.45 -28.17
N ALA A 20 -30.49 -45.56 -27.61
CA ALA A 20 -30.79 -46.92 -28.09
C ALA A 20 -32.10 -47.49 -27.51
N ALA A 21 -32.40 -47.22 -26.24
CA ALA A 21 -33.48 -47.88 -25.50
C ALA A 21 -34.87 -47.79 -26.16
N PRO A 22 -35.31 -46.63 -26.69
CA PRO A 22 -36.63 -46.53 -27.30
C PRO A 22 -36.78 -47.34 -28.59
N ALA A 23 -35.68 -47.58 -29.31
CA ALA A 23 -35.68 -48.41 -30.51
C ALA A 23 -35.70 -49.89 -30.13
N VAL A 24 -34.86 -50.31 -29.19
CA VAL A 24 -34.78 -51.69 -28.68
C VAL A 24 -36.13 -52.15 -28.11
N VAL A 25 -36.76 -51.35 -27.25
CA VAL A 25 -38.05 -51.70 -26.63
C VAL A 25 -39.15 -51.89 -27.69
N ARG A 26 -39.16 -51.07 -28.74
CA ARG A 26 -40.14 -51.20 -29.84
C ARG A 26 -39.87 -52.41 -30.71
N ILE A 27 -38.60 -52.80 -30.86
CA ILE A 27 -38.23 -54.01 -31.60
C ILE A 27 -38.72 -55.24 -30.84
N VAL A 28 -38.47 -55.32 -29.53
CA VAL A 28 -38.93 -56.42 -28.68
C VAL A 28 -40.47 -56.50 -28.67
N ASP A 29 -41.17 -55.39 -28.41
CA ASP A 29 -42.64 -55.36 -28.44
C ASP A 29 -43.23 -55.76 -29.81
N ALA A 30 -42.55 -55.41 -30.91
CA ALA A 30 -42.99 -55.81 -32.24
C ALA A 30 -42.74 -57.30 -32.54
N LEU A 31 -41.64 -57.88 -32.06
CA LEU A 31 -41.34 -59.30 -32.19
C LEU A 31 -42.37 -60.14 -31.41
N ASP A 32 -42.67 -59.74 -30.17
CA ASP A 32 -43.69 -60.39 -29.33
C ASP A 32 -45.07 -60.37 -29.99
N ARG A 33 -45.50 -59.20 -30.49
CA ARG A 33 -46.79 -59.04 -31.19
C ARG A 33 -46.86 -59.84 -32.48
N SER A 34 -45.76 -59.89 -33.23
CA SER A 34 -45.68 -60.69 -34.46
C SER A 34 -45.78 -62.19 -34.15
N ALA A 35 -45.21 -62.66 -33.05
CA ALA A 35 -45.36 -64.05 -32.61
C ALA A 35 -46.79 -64.36 -32.14
N ALA A 36 -47.48 -63.39 -31.55
CA ALA A 36 -48.86 -63.49 -31.09
C ALA A 36 -49.93 -63.25 -32.18
N GLY A 37 -49.53 -62.90 -33.41
CA GLY A 37 -50.46 -62.61 -34.52
C GLY A 37 -51.26 -61.31 -34.36
N GLN A 38 -50.75 -60.34 -33.59
CA GLN A 38 -51.39 -59.05 -33.34
C GLN A 38 -50.93 -57.95 -34.33
N ASP A 39 -51.72 -56.87 -34.41
CA ASP A 39 -51.39 -55.71 -35.25
C ASP A 39 -50.06 -55.05 -34.83
N ILE A 40 -49.21 -54.82 -35.84
CA ILE A 40 -47.87 -54.26 -35.68
C ILE A 40 -47.95 -52.73 -35.68
N PRO A 41 -47.22 -52.02 -34.80
CA PRO A 41 -47.19 -50.57 -34.78
C PRO A 41 -46.68 -49.96 -36.09
N SER A 42 -47.30 -48.87 -36.55
CA SER A 42 -46.99 -48.18 -37.83
C SER A 42 -45.57 -47.64 -37.99
N ARG A 43 -44.72 -47.74 -36.96
CA ARG A 43 -43.32 -47.27 -36.95
C ARG A 43 -42.30 -48.41 -37.01
N VAL A 44 -42.78 -49.64 -37.19
CA VAL A 44 -41.97 -50.85 -37.31
C VAL A 44 -42.19 -51.47 -38.69
N THR A 45 -41.12 -51.90 -39.34
CA THR A 45 -41.21 -52.53 -40.66
C THR A 45 -40.40 -53.81 -40.67
N PHE A 46 -41.08 -54.94 -40.95
CA PHE A 46 -40.45 -56.24 -41.16
C PHE A 46 -40.06 -56.41 -42.63
N SER A 47 -38.89 -56.97 -42.89
CA SER A 47 -38.38 -57.22 -44.24
C SER A 47 -37.71 -58.59 -44.32
N ALA A 48 -37.88 -59.29 -45.44
CA ALA A 48 -37.25 -60.58 -45.74
C ALA A 48 -35.87 -60.43 -46.41
N SER A 49 -35.31 -59.22 -46.40
CA SER A 49 -33.98 -58.91 -46.93
C SER A 49 -33.37 -57.75 -46.14
N LYS A 50 -32.04 -57.63 -46.17
CA LYS A 50 -31.34 -56.54 -45.50
C LYS A 50 -31.86 -55.18 -45.99
N PRO A 51 -32.38 -54.31 -45.10
CA PRO A 51 -32.92 -53.04 -45.52
C PRO A 51 -31.81 -52.13 -46.05
N VAL A 52 -32.09 -51.42 -47.14
CA VAL A 52 -31.21 -50.36 -47.66
C VAL A 52 -31.43 -49.13 -46.79
N LEU A 53 -30.44 -48.83 -45.96
CA LEU A 53 -30.47 -47.71 -45.02
C LEU A 53 -29.51 -46.62 -45.50
N THR A 54 -29.97 -45.37 -45.51
CA THR A 54 -29.20 -44.21 -45.98
C THR A 54 -28.92 -43.27 -44.81
N GLY A 55 -27.65 -42.96 -44.54
CA GLY A 55 -27.25 -42.05 -43.47
C GLY A 55 -25.89 -42.42 -42.84
N GLU A 56 -25.59 -41.80 -41.70
CA GLU A 56 -24.33 -42.01 -40.98
C GLU A 56 -24.47 -43.20 -40.00
N ARG A 57 -23.56 -44.18 -40.10
CA ARG A 57 -23.56 -45.35 -39.22
C ARG A 57 -23.07 -44.98 -37.81
N ARG A 58 -23.77 -45.45 -36.78
CA ARG A 58 -23.49 -45.16 -35.36
C ARG A 58 -23.07 -46.42 -34.60
N PRO A 59 -21.78 -46.83 -34.70
CA PRO A 59 -21.30 -48.09 -34.11
C PRO A 59 -21.31 -48.11 -32.58
N ASP A 60 -21.34 -46.93 -31.96
CA ASP A 60 -21.50 -46.71 -30.51
C ASP A 60 -22.91 -47.11 -30.03
N ILE A 61 -23.93 -46.75 -30.82
CA ILE A 61 -25.34 -47.11 -30.54
C ILE A 61 -25.60 -48.57 -30.90
N GLU A 62 -25.00 -49.09 -31.97
CA GLU A 62 -25.11 -50.51 -32.38
C GLU A 62 -24.68 -51.46 -31.27
N ARG A 63 -23.47 -51.24 -30.71
CA ARG A 63 -22.95 -52.07 -29.61
C ARG A 63 -23.87 -52.00 -28.40
N ARG A 64 -24.32 -50.80 -28.03
CA ARG A 64 -25.21 -50.64 -26.88
C ARG A 64 -26.57 -51.32 -27.09
N ALA A 65 -27.13 -51.24 -28.30
CA ALA A 65 -28.39 -51.88 -28.63
C ALA A 65 -28.27 -53.41 -28.64
N ALA A 66 -27.16 -53.95 -29.14
CA ALA A 66 -26.88 -55.39 -29.11
C ALA A 66 -26.79 -55.91 -27.66
N ASP A 67 -26.06 -55.19 -26.79
CA ASP A 67 -25.98 -55.52 -25.36
C ASP A 67 -27.39 -55.53 -24.72
N MET A 68 -28.22 -54.53 -25.03
CA MET A 68 -29.57 -54.44 -24.48
C MET A 68 -30.50 -55.55 -24.99
N LEU A 69 -30.43 -55.92 -26.27
CA LEU A 69 -31.23 -57.02 -26.82
C LEU A 69 -30.83 -58.37 -26.20
N ALA A 70 -29.54 -58.56 -25.93
CA ALA A 70 -29.06 -59.73 -25.19
C ALA A 70 -29.61 -59.77 -23.75
N ASP A 71 -29.71 -58.61 -23.06
CA ASP A 71 -30.33 -58.51 -21.74
C ASP A 71 -31.83 -58.92 -21.76
N PHE A 72 -32.52 -58.72 -22.89
CA PHE A 72 -33.93 -59.13 -23.09
C PHE A 72 -34.11 -60.57 -23.60
N GLN A 73 -33.05 -61.38 -23.64
CA GLN A 73 -33.05 -62.76 -24.18
C GLN A 73 -33.42 -62.87 -25.67
N GLU A 74 -33.29 -61.77 -26.42
CA GLU A 74 -33.52 -61.71 -27.87
C GLU A 74 -32.19 -61.45 -28.59
N PRO A 75 -31.28 -62.44 -28.71
CA PRO A 75 -29.96 -62.23 -29.30
C PRO A 75 -30.08 -61.91 -30.79
N ALA A 76 -29.76 -60.67 -31.15
CA ALA A 76 -29.68 -60.23 -32.53
C ALA A 76 -28.45 -60.84 -33.23
N LEU A 77 -28.64 -61.38 -34.43
CA LEU A 77 -27.54 -61.84 -35.30
C LEU A 77 -26.73 -60.64 -35.82
N GLN A 78 -27.41 -59.54 -36.14
CA GLN A 78 -26.79 -58.30 -36.58
C GLN A 78 -27.64 -57.09 -36.18
N VAL A 79 -27.00 -56.05 -35.64
CA VAL A 79 -27.63 -54.75 -35.35
C VAL A 79 -26.95 -53.67 -36.18
N ILE A 80 -27.75 -52.89 -36.91
CA ILE A 80 -27.30 -51.75 -37.69
C ILE A 80 -28.07 -50.52 -37.23
N ALA A 81 -27.36 -49.46 -36.85
CA ALA A 81 -27.96 -48.21 -36.41
C ALA A 81 -27.43 -47.06 -37.26
N ILE A 82 -28.34 -46.36 -37.94
CA ILE A 82 -28.01 -45.26 -38.84
C ILE A 82 -28.76 -44.01 -38.39
N ALA A 83 -28.05 -42.89 -38.30
CA ALA A 83 -28.62 -41.59 -38.04
C ALA A 83 -28.71 -40.78 -39.34
N ASP A 84 -29.87 -40.18 -39.60
CA ASP A 84 -30.09 -39.28 -40.72
C ASP A 84 -30.76 -37.97 -40.28
N ASP A 85 -30.51 -36.90 -41.06
CA ASP A 85 -30.99 -35.54 -40.78
C ASP A 85 -32.43 -35.30 -41.26
N VAL A 86 -33.20 -36.37 -41.50
CA VAL A 86 -34.56 -36.27 -42.04
C VAL A 86 -35.52 -35.85 -40.92
N PRO A 87 -36.19 -34.68 -41.03
CA PRO A 87 -37.12 -34.22 -40.01
C PRO A 87 -38.33 -35.15 -39.93
N MET A 88 -38.54 -35.78 -38.77
CA MET A 88 -39.79 -36.49 -38.50
C MET A 88 -40.95 -35.48 -38.48
N ARG A 89 -42.05 -35.75 -39.21
CA ARG A 89 -43.28 -34.94 -39.18
C ARG A 89 -43.67 -34.62 -37.73
N ALA A 90 -43.66 -33.33 -37.38
CA ALA A 90 -44.01 -32.88 -36.04
C ALA A 90 -45.47 -33.23 -35.73
N ASN A 91 -45.73 -33.83 -34.57
CA ASN A 91 -47.10 -34.08 -34.11
C ASN A 91 -47.81 -32.74 -33.86
N ARG A 92 -49.10 -32.65 -34.23
CA ARG A 92 -49.97 -31.46 -34.09
C ARG A 92 -49.97 -30.84 -32.67
N TRP A 93 -49.70 -31.67 -31.66
CA TRP A 93 -49.60 -31.27 -30.25
C TRP A 93 -48.34 -30.46 -29.89
N ARG A 94 -47.23 -30.62 -30.63
CA ARG A 94 -45.97 -29.87 -30.38
C ARG A 94 -46.11 -28.41 -30.80
N ALA A 95 -46.72 -28.17 -31.96
CA ALA A 95 -47.04 -26.83 -32.46
C ALA A 95 -48.00 -26.05 -31.53
N LEU A 96 -48.85 -26.76 -30.76
CA LEU A 96 -49.72 -26.13 -29.76
C LEU A 96 -48.96 -25.79 -28.47
N ARG A 97 -48.06 -26.67 -28.01
CA ARG A 97 -47.25 -26.45 -26.80
C ARG A 97 -46.25 -25.31 -26.98
N GLU A 98 -45.64 -25.20 -28.16
CA GLU A 98 -44.72 -24.12 -28.53
C GLU A 98 -45.40 -22.75 -28.59
N ARG A 99 -46.73 -22.69 -28.76
CA ARG A 99 -47.50 -21.44 -28.68
C ARG A 99 -47.92 -21.06 -27.26
N ALA A 100 -48.02 -22.04 -26.36
CA ALA A 100 -48.51 -21.84 -24.99
C ALA A 100 -47.41 -21.45 -24.00
N HIS A 101 -46.15 -21.77 -24.29
CA HIS A 101 -45.00 -21.34 -23.49
C HIS A 101 -44.22 -20.33 -24.32
N GLY A 102 -44.42 -19.04 -24.03
CA GLY A 102 -43.73 -17.91 -24.65
C GLY A 102 -42.24 -17.86 -24.27
N ASP A 103 -41.51 -18.91 -24.60
CA ASP A 103 -40.07 -19.00 -24.42
C ASP A 103 -39.42 -18.34 -25.65
N HIS A 104 -39.16 -17.03 -25.54
CA HIS A 104 -38.28 -16.32 -26.46
C HIS A 104 -36.84 -16.70 -26.14
N ASP A 105 -36.37 -17.83 -26.68
CA ASP A 105 -34.94 -18.14 -26.68
C ASP A 105 -34.38 -18.14 -28.11
N HIS A 106 -33.40 -17.26 -28.29
CA HIS A 106 -32.70 -16.95 -29.53
C HIS A 106 -31.75 -18.11 -29.89
N ASP A 107 -32.25 -19.20 -30.44
CA ASP A 107 -31.41 -20.17 -31.15
C ASP A 107 -32.16 -20.89 -32.26
N ARG A 108 -32.38 -20.13 -33.34
CA ARG A 108 -33.20 -20.50 -34.51
C ARG A 108 -32.42 -21.21 -35.63
N ARG A 109 -31.18 -21.65 -35.44
CA ARG A 109 -30.39 -22.30 -36.50
C ARG A 109 -29.75 -23.60 -36.01
N GLY A 110 -30.39 -24.73 -36.35
CA GLY A 110 -29.69 -26.02 -36.36
C GLY A 110 -30.28 -27.15 -35.52
N ARG A 111 -31.47 -26.99 -34.91
CA ARG A 111 -32.14 -28.06 -34.15
C ARG A 111 -32.76 -29.11 -35.09
N ARG A 112 -31.90 -29.89 -35.76
CA ARG A 112 -32.32 -31.05 -36.55
C ARG A 112 -32.56 -32.21 -35.58
N ASP A 113 -33.82 -32.53 -35.32
CA ASP A 113 -34.21 -33.82 -34.70
C ASP A 113 -33.65 -34.92 -35.62
N LYS A 114 -32.45 -35.46 -35.30
CA LYS A 114 -31.86 -36.54 -36.08
C LYS A 114 -32.72 -37.78 -35.89
N ARG A 115 -33.08 -38.42 -36.98
CA ARG A 115 -33.81 -39.68 -36.94
C ARG A 115 -32.80 -40.82 -36.85
N LEU A 116 -33.01 -41.71 -35.90
CA LEU A 116 -32.25 -42.93 -35.76
C LEU A 116 -33.07 -44.07 -36.35
N THR A 117 -32.57 -44.70 -37.41
CA THR A 117 -33.13 -45.94 -37.94
C THR A 117 -32.29 -47.10 -37.48
N MET A 118 -32.90 -47.99 -36.70
CA MET A 118 -32.27 -49.20 -36.19
C MET A 118 -32.86 -50.41 -36.89
N ALA A 119 -32.03 -51.24 -37.51
CA ALA A 119 -32.41 -52.50 -38.12
C ALA A 119 -31.71 -53.66 -37.42
N VAL A 120 -32.49 -54.68 -37.08
CA VAL A 120 -32.05 -55.84 -36.34
C VAL A 120 -32.41 -57.10 -37.13
N GLU A 121 -31.43 -57.96 -37.34
CA GLU A 121 -31.64 -59.31 -37.86
C GLU A 121 -31.90 -60.26 -36.69
N TYR A 122 -33.12 -60.76 -36.59
CA TYR A 122 -33.55 -61.62 -35.48
C TYR A 122 -33.56 -63.12 -35.86
N GLN A 123 -33.69 -63.42 -37.15
CA GLN A 123 -33.52 -64.76 -37.74
C GLN A 123 -32.81 -64.58 -39.07
N ALA A 124 -32.09 -65.61 -39.53
CA ALA A 124 -31.34 -65.54 -40.80
C ALA A 124 -32.26 -65.06 -41.96
N GLY A 125 -31.94 -63.90 -42.52
CA GLY A 125 -32.70 -63.28 -43.61
C GLY A 125 -33.97 -62.51 -43.20
N LYS A 126 -34.35 -62.48 -41.92
CA LYS A 126 -35.50 -61.71 -41.42
C LYS A 126 -35.06 -60.51 -40.59
N TRP A 127 -35.48 -59.33 -41.03
CA TRP A 127 -35.08 -58.04 -40.48
C TRP A 127 -36.28 -57.30 -39.91
N VAL A 128 -36.07 -56.64 -38.77
CA VAL A 128 -37.03 -55.68 -38.19
C VAL A 128 -36.35 -54.33 -38.10
N SER A 129 -37.01 -53.29 -38.60
CA SER A 129 -36.49 -51.92 -38.58
C SER A 129 -37.44 -50.97 -37.86
N VAL A 130 -36.87 -50.10 -37.03
CA VAL A 130 -37.59 -49.11 -36.22
C VAL A 130 -36.95 -47.74 -36.38
N GLN A 131 -37.80 -46.72 -36.48
CA GLN A 131 -37.38 -45.32 -36.48
C GLN A 131 -37.64 -44.68 -35.11
N SER A 132 -36.59 -44.20 -34.46
CA SER A 132 -36.63 -43.43 -33.20
C SER A 132 -35.99 -42.04 -33.39
N ARG A 133 -36.15 -41.17 -32.38
CA ARG A 133 -35.51 -39.85 -32.36
C ARG A 133 -34.21 -39.94 -31.58
N LEU A 134 -33.16 -39.29 -32.09
CA LEU A 134 -31.87 -39.17 -31.41
C LEU A 134 -31.80 -37.81 -30.71
N ASP A 135 -32.33 -37.74 -29.48
CA ASP A 135 -32.21 -36.52 -28.66
C ASP A 135 -30.75 -36.37 -28.19
N SER A 136 -30.08 -35.30 -28.61
CA SER A 136 -28.61 -35.18 -28.53
C SER A 136 -28.08 -34.25 -27.42
N ASP A 137 -28.92 -33.66 -26.57
CA ASP A 137 -28.46 -32.68 -25.57
C ASP A 137 -28.42 -33.24 -24.14
N PRO A 138 -27.24 -33.30 -23.48
CA PRO A 138 -27.18 -33.64 -22.06
C PRO A 138 -27.70 -32.48 -21.18
N PRO A 139 -28.33 -32.76 -20.03
CA PRO A 139 -28.91 -31.72 -19.19
C PRO A 139 -27.84 -30.79 -18.57
N ARG A 140 -28.13 -29.48 -18.49
CA ARG A 140 -27.26 -28.35 -18.08
C ARG A 140 -26.84 -28.36 -16.58
N PHE A 141 -26.71 -29.52 -15.94
CA PHE A 141 -26.48 -29.63 -14.49
C PHE A 141 -25.10 -29.10 -13.99
N GLY A 142 -24.10 -28.95 -14.86
CA GLY A 142 -22.73 -28.56 -14.44
C GLY A 142 -22.54 -27.09 -14.10
N GLY A 143 -23.22 -26.17 -14.80
CA GLY A 143 -23.02 -24.72 -14.60
C GLY A 143 -23.50 -24.23 -13.23
N TRP A 144 -24.57 -24.84 -12.71
CA TRP A 144 -25.15 -24.46 -11.42
C TRP A 144 -24.24 -24.81 -10.24
N LEU A 145 -23.55 -25.96 -10.27
CA LEU A 145 -22.61 -26.36 -9.22
C LEU A 145 -21.36 -25.45 -9.17
N ILE A 146 -20.87 -25.00 -10.32
CA ILE A 146 -19.76 -24.06 -10.39
C ILE A 146 -20.19 -22.70 -9.84
N ALA A 147 -21.36 -22.21 -10.24
CA ALA A 147 -21.91 -20.95 -9.74
C ALA A 147 -22.12 -20.99 -8.22
N GLN A 148 -22.68 -22.08 -7.68
CA GLN A 148 -22.85 -22.29 -6.24
C GLN A 148 -21.51 -22.25 -5.49
N THR A 149 -20.47 -22.88 -6.04
CA THR A 149 -19.13 -22.90 -5.42
C THR A 149 -18.50 -21.51 -5.39
N ILE A 150 -18.62 -20.75 -6.48
CA ILE A 150 -18.11 -19.37 -6.54
C ILE A 150 -18.83 -18.48 -5.53
N ILE A 151 -20.16 -18.59 -5.44
CA ILE A 151 -20.97 -17.84 -4.48
C ILE A 151 -20.51 -18.15 -3.05
N LEU A 152 -20.31 -19.42 -2.71
CA LEU A 152 -19.81 -19.81 -1.38
C LEU A 152 -18.44 -19.18 -1.08
N TYR A 153 -17.52 -19.21 -2.04
CA TYR A 153 -16.20 -18.59 -1.90
C TYR A 153 -16.28 -17.08 -1.68
N VAL A 154 -17.12 -16.38 -2.44
CA VAL A 154 -17.32 -14.93 -2.29
C VAL A 154 -17.90 -14.61 -0.92
N ILE A 155 -18.91 -15.36 -0.47
CA ILE A 155 -19.54 -15.18 0.85
C ILE A 155 -18.54 -15.36 2.00
N VAL A 156 -17.55 -16.25 1.85
CA VAL A 156 -16.53 -16.47 2.89
C VAL A 156 -15.39 -15.45 2.78
N LEU A 157 -14.83 -15.23 1.60
CA LEU A 157 -13.63 -14.41 1.43
C LEU A 157 -13.91 -12.91 1.62
N LEU A 158 -15.07 -12.43 1.20
CA LEU A 158 -15.38 -11.00 1.22
C LEU A 158 -15.48 -10.44 2.66
N PRO A 159 -16.17 -11.09 3.62
CA PRO A 159 -16.13 -10.71 5.03
C PRO A 159 -14.73 -10.84 5.64
N LEU A 160 -13.97 -11.89 5.34
CA LEU A 160 -12.61 -12.07 5.86
C LEU A 160 -11.70 -10.92 5.41
N ALA A 161 -11.73 -10.57 4.11
CA ALA A 161 -10.96 -9.46 3.58
C ALA A 161 -11.40 -8.11 4.16
N TRP A 162 -12.70 -7.93 4.41
CA TRP A 162 -13.24 -6.72 5.03
C TRP A 162 -12.79 -6.58 6.50
N ILE A 163 -12.89 -7.66 7.29
CA ILE A 163 -12.42 -7.71 8.69
C ILE A 163 -10.91 -7.47 8.74
N GLY A 164 -10.13 -8.16 7.91
CA GLY A 164 -8.68 -8.00 7.85
C GLY A 164 -8.27 -6.54 7.58
N ARG A 165 -8.94 -5.87 6.64
CA ARG A 165 -8.70 -4.44 6.36
C ARG A 165 -9.12 -3.54 7.53
N ARG A 166 -10.18 -3.89 8.25
CA ARG A 166 -10.69 -3.12 9.40
C ARG A 166 -9.78 -3.21 10.63
N LEU A 167 -9.03 -4.30 10.81
CA LEU A 167 -8.01 -4.43 11.86
C LEU A 167 -6.65 -3.85 11.44
N ALA A 168 -6.23 -4.06 10.20
CA ALA A 168 -4.89 -3.68 9.76
C ALA A 168 -4.71 -2.15 9.61
N ARG A 169 -5.75 -1.42 9.19
CA ARG A 169 -5.66 0.03 9.00
C ARG A 169 -5.34 0.79 10.29
N PRO A 170 -6.10 0.64 11.40
CA PRO A 170 -5.82 1.37 12.64
C PRO A 170 -4.44 1.07 13.23
N LEU A 171 -3.95 -0.17 13.11
CA LEU A 171 -2.61 -0.53 13.57
C LEU A 171 -1.51 0.14 12.75
N LYS A 172 -1.72 0.29 11.44
CA LYS A 172 -0.81 1.04 10.57
C LYS A 172 -0.80 2.53 10.93
N ASP A 173 -1.97 3.09 11.23
CA ASP A 173 -2.11 4.51 11.63
C ASP A 173 -1.43 4.76 12.99
N LEU A 174 -1.59 3.85 13.97
CA LEU A 174 -0.86 3.87 15.24
C LEU A 174 0.67 3.79 15.04
N THR A 175 1.12 2.89 14.18
CA THR A 175 2.56 2.73 13.87
C THR A 175 3.12 4.01 13.24
N GLY A 176 2.38 4.60 12.30
CA GLY A 176 2.76 5.87 11.66
C GLY A 176 2.82 7.02 12.66
N SER A 177 1.82 7.16 13.52
CA SER A 177 1.79 8.19 14.57
C SER A 177 2.93 8.02 15.59
N ALA A 178 3.26 6.78 15.98
CA ALA A 178 4.40 6.49 16.85
C ALA A 178 5.76 6.83 16.20
N GLN A 179 5.93 6.51 14.92
CA GLN A 179 7.14 6.87 14.16
C GLN A 179 7.26 8.39 13.97
N GLN A 180 6.15 9.08 13.69
CA GLN A 180 6.10 10.54 13.62
C GLN A 180 6.48 11.15 14.97
N PHE A 181 5.89 10.66 16.07
CA PHE A 181 6.21 11.11 17.42
C PHE A 181 7.69 10.97 17.75
N ALA A 182 8.31 9.84 17.37
CA ALA A 182 9.75 9.61 17.55
C ALA A 182 10.62 10.55 16.71
N ALA A 183 10.17 10.95 15.52
CA ALA A 183 10.94 11.79 14.60
C ALA A 183 10.79 13.30 14.87
N SER A 184 9.57 13.77 15.15
CA SER A 184 9.26 15.21 15.25
C SER A 184 8.84 15.67 16.64
N GLY A 185 8.80 14.78 17.65
CA GLY A 185 8.31 15.11 19.00
C GLY A 185 6.84 15.56 19.03
N SER A 186 6.16 15.43 17.90
CA SER A 186 4.78 15.83 17.65
C SER A 186 4.11 14.77 16.79
N ALA A 187 2.88 14.39 17.12
CA ALA A 187 2.09 13.46 16.32
C ALA A 187 0.62 13.82 16.44
N ASP A 188 -0.14 13.59 15.39
CA ASP A 188 -1.58 13.81 15.40
C ASP A 188 -2.31 12.73 16.22
N PRO A 189 -3.47 13.06 16.83
CA PRO A 189 -4.29 12.06 17.50
C PRO A 189 -4.71 11.00 16.50
N VAL A 190 -4.58 9.73 16.88
CA VAL A 190 -5.07 8.63 16.04
C VAL A 190 -6.56 8.48 16.27
N GLU A 191 -7.32 8.40 15.19
CA GLU A 191 -8.77 8.31 15.27
C GLU A 191 -9.21 6.97 15.87
N GLU A 192 -10.14 7.01 16.82
CA GLU A 192 -10.60 5.85 17.58
C GLU A 192 -11.53 4.93 16.76
N ARG A 193 -10.97 4.24 15.76
CA ARG A 193 -11.67 3.31 14.87
C ARG A 193 -11.16 1.88 15.05
N GLY A 194 -12.06 0.91 14.99
CA GLY A 194 -11.72 -0.51 14.98
C GLY A 194 -12.66 -1.37 15.83
N PRO A 195 -12.38 -2.67 15.95
CA PRO A 195 -12.95 -3.52 17.00
C PRO A 195 -12.64 -2.99 18.40
N GLY A 196 -13.35 -3.49 19.43
CA GLY A 196 -13.23 -3.05 20.82
C GLY A 196 -11.78 -2.92 21.30
N ASP A 197 -11.00 -4.00 21.20
CA ASP A 197 -9.60 -4.06 21.63
C ASP A 197 -8.71 -3.03 20.93
N VAL A 198 -8.93 -2.83 19.62
CA VAL A 198 -8.18 -1.85 18.82
C VAL A 198 -8.55 -0.43 19.25
N ARG A 199 -9.84 -0.18 19.53
CA ARG A 199 -10.30 1.13 20.02
C ARG A 199 -9.71 1.43 21.39
N GLU A 200 -9.73 0.47 22.30
CA GLU A 200 -9.16 0.60 23.65
C GLU A 200 -7.65 0.89 23.61
N LEU A 201 -6.92 0.20 22.74
CA LEU A 201 -5.51 0.47 22.49
C LEU A 201 -5.29 1.90 21.96
N THR A 202 -6.09 2.35 20.99
CA THR A 202 -6.01 3.72 20.45
C THR A 202 -6.32 4.77 21.52
N THR A 203 -7.33 4.55 22.35
CA THR A 203 -7.67 5.45 23.48
C THR A 203 -6.52 5.50 24.49
N ALA A 204 -5.93 4.35 24.86
CA ALA A 204 -4.79 4.30 25.78
C ALA A 204 -3.56 5.01 25.20
N PHE A 205 -3.28 4.82 23.91
CA PHE A 205 -2.22 5.53 23.19
C PHE A 205 -2.44 7.05 23.18
N ASN A 206 -3.65 7.49 22.85
CA ASN A 206 -4.01 8.92 22.86
C ASN A 206 -3.89 9.53 24.26
N ALA A 207 -4.29 8.80 25.32
CA ALA A 207 -4.13 9.24 26.70
C ALA A 207 -2.65 9.35 27.11
N MET A 208 -1.82 8.36 26.75
CA MET A 208 -0.37 8.40 26.97
C MET A 208 0.26 9.60 26.25
N ARG A 209 -0.08 9.81 24.98
CA ARG A 209 0.35 10.96 24.18
C ARG A 209 0.00 12.28 24.87
N ALA A 210 -1.27 12.46 25.26
CA ALA A 210 -1.73 13.68 25.93
C ALA A 210 -0.99 13.94 27.24
N ARG A 211 -0.72 12.90 28.02
CA ARG A 211 0.06 13.01 29.26
C ARG A 211 1.51 13.44 29.00
N ILE A 212 2.15 12.89 27.98
CA ILE A 212 3.52 13.28 27.61
C ILE A 212 3.56 14.74 27.16
N PHE A 213 2.62 15.19 26.33
CA PHE A 213 2.53 16.60 25.93
C PHE A 213 2.35 17.52 27.13
N ALA A 214 1.45 17.17 28.06
CA ALA A 214 1.25 17.96 29.28
C ALA A 214 2.53 18.09 30.12
N MET A 215 3.28 16.99 30.29
CA MET A 215 4.57 16.99 31.00
C MET A 215 5.63 17.84 30.29
N LEU A 216 5.69 17.77 28.96
CA LEU A 216 6.64 18.57 28.17
C LEU A 216 6.26 20.07 28.21
N ASP A 217 4.98 20.42 28.11
CA ASP A 217 4.51 21.80 28.22
C ASP A 217 4.77 22.36 29.62
N GLU A 218 4.63 21.54 30.66
CA GLU A 218 4.98 21.91 32.03
C GLU A 218 6.49 22.14 32.18
N LYS A 219 7.33 21.28 31.59
CA LYS A 219 8.78 21.48 31.52
C LYS A 219 9.13 22.79 30.81
N ASP A 220 8.51 23.08 29.66
CA ASP A 220 8.79 24.29 28.88
C ASP A 220 8.38 25.58 29.63
N ARG A 221 7.24 25.54 30.33
CA ARG A 221 6.79 26.60 31.24
C ARG A 221 7.75 26.80 32.41
N MET A 222 8.18 25.72 33.05
CA MET A 222 9.14 25.76 34.16
C MET A 222 10.48 26.36 33.72
N LEU A 223 11.02 25.94 32.58
CA LEU A 223 12.24 26.51 32.00
C LEU A 223 12.08 28.01 31.70
N GLY A 224 10.90 28.44 31.24
CA GLY A 224 10.59 29.85 31.04
C GLY A 224 10.59 30.67 32.32
N ALA A 225 9.96 30.16 33.37
CA ALA A 225 9.95 30.79 34.68
C ALA A 225 11.37 30.90 35.25
N ILE A 226 12.15 29.82 35.21
CA ILE A 226 13.56 29.81 35.65
C ILE A 226 14.39 30.84 34.86
N GLY A 227 14.21 30.91 33.54
CA GLY A 227 14.89 31.89 32.70
C GLY A 227 14.57 33.34 33.08
N HIS A 228 13.31 33.63 33.36
CA HIS A 228 12.88 34.95 33.82
C HIS A 228 13.46 35.28 35.22
N ASP A 229 13.39 34.32 36.13
CA ASP A 229 13.86 34.47 37.51
C ASP A 229 15.39 34.59 37.61
N LEU A 230 16.14 34.05 36.65
CA LEU A 230 17.60 34.24 36.54
C LEU A 230 18.00 35.56 35.85
N ARG A 231 17.20 36.06 34.91
CA ARG A 231 17.47 37.35 34.24
C ARG A 231 17.34 38.53 35.20
N THR A 232 16.42 38.46 36.16
CA THR A 232 16.21 39.52 37.17
C THR A 232 17.44 39.80 38.05
N PRO A 233 18.07 38.80 38.72
CA PRO A 233 19.29 39.02 39.48
C PRO A 233 20.49 39.40 38.60
N LEU A 234 20.59 38.89 37.37
CA LEU A 234 21.63 39.32 36.43
C LEU A 234 21.51 40.80 36.04
N ALA A 235 20.28 41.27 35.77
CA ALA A 235 20.02 42.69 35.53
C ALA A 235 20.35 43.55 36.76
N SER A 236 20.04 43.07 37.96
CA SER A 236 20.41 43.77 39.21
C SER A 236 21.93 43.82 39.40
N LEU A 237 22.65 42.74 39.10
CA LEU A 237 24.12 42.73 39.12
C LEU A 237 24.70 43.73 38.13
N ARG A 238 24.14 43.84 36.92
CA ARG A 238 24.56 44.84 35.92
C ARG A 238 24.36 46.28 36.38
N VAL A 239 23.28 46.56 37.11
CA VAL A 239 23.09 47.90 37.69
C VAL A 239 24.11 48.15 38.80
N ARG A 240 24.42 47.12 39.60
CA ARG A 240 25.43 47.25 40.68
C ARG A 240 26.84 47.46 40.13
N THR A 241 27.19 46.88 38.98
CA THR A 241 28.50 47.12 38.36
C THR A 241 28.73 48.57 38.00
N GLU A 242 27.68 49.36 37.74
CA GLU A 242 27.81 50.81 37.49
C GLU A 242 28.38 51.59 38.69
N SER A 243 28.29 51.03 39.91
CA SER A 243 28.84 51.63 41.13
C SER A 243 30.32 51.28 41.39
N VAL A 244 30.94 50.48 40.54
CA VAL A 244 32.36 50.12 40.65
C VAL A 244 33.21 51.28 40.12
N GLU A 245 34.14 51.77 40.96
CA GLU A 245 34.99 52.92 40.65
C GLU A 245 36.09 52.59 39.63
N ASP A 246 36.61 51.36 39.67
CA ASP A 246 37.61 50.89 38.70
C ASP A 246 36.94 50.55 37.36
N GLU A 247 37.24 51.36 36.34
CA GLU A 247 36.68 51.21 34.99
C GLU A 247 36.99 49.82 34.38
N GLY A 248 38.19 49.31 34.61
CA GLY A 248 38.63 48.03 34.06
C GLY A 248 37.89 46.86 34.71
N GLU A 249 37.70 46.90 36.03
CA GLU A 249 36.91 45.92 36.78
C GLU A 249 35.44 45.99 36.39
N ARG A 250 34.87 47.20 36.28
CA ARG A 250 33.49 47.43 35.82
C ARG A 250 33.24 46.81 34.44
N ALA A 251 34.15 47.06 33.48
CA ALA A 251 34.04 46.52 32.13
C ALA A 251 34.07 44.98 32.14
N ARG A 252 35.03 44.36 32.85
CA ARG A 252 35.14 42.90 32.96
C ARG A 252 33.92 42.26 33.62
N MET A 253 33.37 42.88 34.66
CA MET A 253 32.16 42.39 35.32
C MET A 253 30.94 42.49 34.39
N SER A 254 30.81 43.58 33.67
CA SER A 254 29.72 43.78 32.70
C SER A 254 29.78 42.74 31.57
N GLU A 255 30.97 42.49 31.03
CA GLU A 255 31.21 41.45 30.03
C GLU A 255 30.85 40.05 30.55
N THR A 256 31.25 39.74 31.78
CA THR A 256 30.91 38.46 32.43
C THR A 256 29.40 38.29 32.58
N ILE A 257 28.67 39.34 32.98
CA ILE A 257 27.21 39.29 33.12
C ILE A 257 26.54 39.07 31.76
N GLU A 258 27.05 39.71 30.70
CA GLU A 258 26.51 39.49 29.34
C GLU A 258 26.85 38.11 28.78
N GLU A 259 28.00 37.55 29.12
CA GLU A 259 28.28 36.14 28.84
C GLU A 259 27.26 35.24 29.56
N MET A 260 26.96 35.49 30.84
CA MET A 260 25.95 34.73 31.58
C MET A 260 24.55 34.83 30.98
N ASN A 261 24.13 36.02 30.53
CA ASN A 261 22.86 36.20 29.83
C ASN A 261 22.80 35.39 28.53
N ARG A 262 23.86 35.45 27.70
CA ARG A 262 23.95 34.67 26.46
C ARG A 262 23.91 33.18 26.72
N MET A 263 24.67 32.69 27.70
CA MET A 263 24.66 31.27 28.10
C MET A 263 23.26 30.83 28.55
N LEU A 264 22.57 31.64 29.35
CA LEU A 264 21.20 31.35 29.78
C LEU A 264 20.25 31.24 28.58
N ASP A 265 20.32 32.19 27.65
CA ASP A 265 19.49 32.18 26.46
C ASP A 265 19.75 30.97 25.56
N ASP A 266 20.99 30.52 25.45
CA ASP A 266 21.34 29.31 24.69
C ASP A 266 20.89 28.02 25.36
N ILE A 267 21.02 27.91 26.68
CA ILE A 267 20.50 26.77 27.45
C ILE A 267 18.98 26.67 27.27
N LEU A 268 18.26 27.77 27.44
CA LEU A 268 16.81 27.79 27.32
C LEU A 268 16.35 27.49 25.89
N ALA A 269 17.08 27.95 24.88
CA ALA A 269 16.79 27.65 23.50
C ALA A 269 17.05 26.19 23.15
N LEU A 270 18.19 25.64 23.57
CA LEU A 270 18.52 24.24 23.37
C LEU A 270 17.51 23.33 24.07
N ALA A 271 17.08 23.69 25.29
CA ALA A 271 16.09 22.93 26.05
C ALA A 271 14.68 22.94 25.42
N ARG A 272 14.41 23.90 24.54
CA ARG A 272 13.16 24.08 23.76
C ARG A 272 13.30 23.69 22.29
N ALA A 273 14.47 23.27 21.84
CA ALA A 273 14.69 22.88 20.45
C ALA A 273 13.78 21.69 20.08
N GLY A 274 13.26 21.67 18.85
CA GLY A 274 12.27 20.67 18.41
C GLY A 274 10.83 21.02 18.72
N ARG A 275 10.58 22.14 19.44
CA ARG A 275 9.26 22.54 19.94
C ARG A 275 8.91 23.98 19.59
N SER A 276 9.61 24.55 18.59
CA SER A 276 9.32 25.92 18.15
C SER A 276 7.89 26.04 17.62
N MET A 277 7.15 27.04 18.12
CA MET A 277 5.84 27.42 17.58
C MET A 277 5.97 28.31 16.33
N GLU A 278 7.20 28.62 15.92
CA GLU A 278 7.45 29.41 14.73
C GLU A 278 6.98 28.66 13.48
N GLN A 279 6.18 29.34 12.67
CA GLN A 279 5.65 28.78 11.43
C GLN A 279 6.71 28.78 10.34
N VAL A 280 6.72 27.71 9.55
CA VAL A 280 7.54 27.62 8.33
C VAL A 280 7.01 28.62 7.31
N GLN A 281 7.89 29.47 6.79
CA GLN A 281 7.60 30.54 5.86
C GLN A 281 8.57 30.51 4.68
N LYS A 282 8.11 30.92 3.50
CA LYS A 282 8.98 31.12 2.34
C LYS A 282 9.77 32.42 2.55
N VAL A 283 11.07 32.30 2.72
CA VAL A 283 11.96 33.43 3.01
C VAL A 283 13.13 33.43 2.05
N ASP A 284 13.53 34.65 1.67
CA ASP A 284 14.76 34.92 0.95
C ASP A 284 15.95 34.74 1.91
N LEU A 285 16.65 33.62 1.81
CA LEU A 285 17.77 33.27 2.67
C LEU A 285 18.97 34.20 2.43
N SER A 286 19.14 34.69 1.20
CA SER A 286 20.20 35.66 0.87
C SER A 286 19.95 36.97 1.60
N ALA A 287 18.72 37.50 1.55
CA ALA A 287 18.35 38.71 2.29
C ALA A 287 18.35 38.51 3.82
N LEU A 288 17.99 37.32 4.31
CA LEU A 288 18.07 37.00 5.73
C LEU A 288 19.53 36.99 6.22
N ALA A 289 20.44 36.42 5.43
CA ALA A 289 21.86 36.40 5.75
C ALA A 289 22.47 37.80 5.71
N ASP A 290 22.10 38.60 4.71
CA ASP A 290 22.51 40.00 4.58
C ASP A 290 22.13 40.83 5.80
N ALA A 291 20.86 40.78 6.23
CA ALA A 291 20.40 41.49 7.42
C ALA A 291 21.16 41.06 8.69
N VAL A 292 21.55 39.79 8.81
CA VAL A 292 22.36 39.33 9.96
C VAL A 292 23.79 39.87 9.88
N VAL A 293 24.40 39.86 8.69
CA VAL A 293 25.74 40.39 8.48
C VAL A 293 25.77 41.91 8.75
N GLU A 294 24.76 42.65 8.32
CA GLU A 294 24.60 44.08 8.56
C GLU A 294 24.59 44.39 10.07
N ASP A 295 23.86 43.61 10.88
CA ASP A 295 23.85 43.77 12.34
C ASP A 295 25.27 43.69 12.97
N PHE A 296 26.16 42.85 12.43
CA PHE A 296 27.55 42.73 12.91
C PHE A 296 28.46 43.83 12.35
N LEU A 297 28.24 44.26 11.10
CA LEU A 297 28.95 45.39 10.52
C LEU A 297 28.68 46.69 11.28
N GLU A 298 27.44 46.92 11.72
CA GLU A 298 27.07 48.06 12.56
C GLU A 298 27.81 48.07 13.91
N LEU A 299 28.14 46.87 14.43
CA LEU A 299 28.94 46.69 15.65
C LEU A 299 30.46 46.82 15.39
N GLY A 300 30.88 47.01 14.14
CA GLY A 300 32.30 47.09 13.75
C GLY A 300 33.01 45.73 13.68
N GLU A 301 32.27 44.64 13.67
CA GLU A 301 32.82 43.29 13.66
C GLU A 301 33.31 42.87 12.25
N PRO A 302 34.37 42.06 12.14
CA PRO A 302 34.95 41.66 10.86
C PRO A 302 34.14 40.55 10.20
N VAL A 303 33.01 40.90 9.58
CA VAL A 303 32.17 39.99 8.80
C VAL A 303 31.99 40.50 7.36
N GLY A 304 31.77 39.58 6.42
CA GLY A 304 31.38 39.93 5.05
C GLY A 304 30.40 38.93 4.47
N LEU A 305 29.44 39.42 3.67
CA LEU A 305 28.60 38.59 2.83
C LEU A 305 29.20 38.54 1.42
N ILE A 306 29.43 37.34 0.90
CA ILE A 306 29.76 37.15 -0.51
C ILE A 306 28.45 37.20 -1.29
N GLU A 307 28.30 38.21 -2.14
CA GLU A 307 27.12 38.36 -2.99
C GLU A 307 26.89 37.08 -3.81
N GLY A 308 25.65 36.61 -3.78
CA GLY A 308 25.21 35.41 -4.46
C GLY A 308 23.84 35.60 -5.10
N GLU A 309 23.32 34.53 -5.70
CA GLU A 309 21.96 34.56 -6.25
C GLU A 309 20.91 34.66 -5.15
N ARG A 310 19.70 35.06 -5.55
CA ARG A 310 18.54 35.09 -4.67
C ARG A 310 18.09 33.66 -4.37
N VAL A 311 18.20 33.24 -3.10
CA VAL A 311 17.84 31.89 -2.67
C VAL A 311 16.58 31.92 -1.80
N ILE A 312 15.50 31.25 -2.23
CA ILE A 312 14.24 31.17 -1.47
C ILE A 312 14.11 29.78 -0.85
N GLY A 313 13.90 29.72 0.47
CA GLY A 313 13.68 28.48 1.21
C GLY A 313 12.45 28.52 2.11
N SER A 314 11.85 27.36 2.37
CA SER A 314 10.79 27.20 3.37
C SER A 314 11.39 26.88 4.74
N VAL A 315 11.55 27.90 5.58
CA VAL A 315 12.25 27.81 6.87
C VAL A 315 11.49 28.52 8.00
N ARG A 316 11.93 28.33 9.24
CA ARG A 316 11.56 29.15 10.41
C ARG A 316 12.58 30.29 10.55
N PRO A 317 12.26 31.53 10.14
CA PRO A 317 13.26 32.58 9.92
C PRO A 317 14.06 32.98 11.17
N GLN A 318 13.44 33.03 12.35
CA GLN A 318 14.10 33.40 13.60
C GLN A 318 15.07 32.32 14.07
N LEU A 319 14.71 31.04 13.89
CA LEU A 319 15.64 29.94 14.14
C LEU A 319 16.86 29.99 13.21
N ILE A 320 16.66 30.19 11.91
CA ILE A 320 17.78 30.28 10.96
C ILE A 320 18.64 31.52 11.25
N ARG A 321 18.03 32.68 11.54
CA ARG A 321 18.73 33.90 11.98
C ARG A 321 19.63 33.61 13.17
N ARG A 322 19.10 32.89 14.17
CA ARG A 322 19.83 32.54 15.39
C ARG A 322 20.97 31.55 15.12
N ALA A 323 20.75 30.56 14.26
CA ALA A 323 21.78 29.62 13.85
C ALA A 323 22.93 30.34 13.14
N LEU A 324 22.60 31.25 12.21
CA LEU A 324 23.58 32.04 11.48
C LEU A 324 24.37 32.97 12.41
N ARG A 325 23.71 33.69 13.33
CA ARG A 325 24.39 34.51 14.35
C ARG A 325 25.39 33.69 15.16
N ASN A 326 24.99 32.51 15.64
CA ASN A 326 25.89 31.61 16.39
C ASN A 326 27.12 31.18 15.57
N LEU A 327 26.96 30.91 14.26
CA LEU A 327 28.07 30.55 13.40
C LEU A 327 29.01 31.74 13.16
N ILE A 328 28.47 32.94 12.92
CA ILE A 328 29.25 34.17 12.71
C ILE A 328 30.03 34.54 13.98
N GLU A 329 29.38 34.50 15.15
CA GLU A 329 30.04 34.77 16.44
C GLU A 329 31.20 33.79 16.69
N ASN A 330 31.03 32.51 16.38
CA ASN A 330 32.12 31.53 16.48
C ASN A 330 33.24 31.81 15.48
N ALA A 331 32.90 32.15 14.23
CA ALA A 331 33.88 32.44 13.19
C ALA A 331 34.75 33.67 13.53
N ILE A 332 34.14 34.75 14.03
CA ILE A 332 34.87 35.94 14.49
C ILE A 332 35.75 35.59 15.69
N LYS A 333 35.18 34.87 16.67
CA LYS A 333 35.86 34.59 17.93
C LYS A 333 37.05 33.63 17.82
N TYR A 334 36.98 32.65 16.92
CA TYR A 334 38.02 31.61 16.79
C TYR A 334 38.83 31.70 15.50
N GLY A 335 38.40 32.51 14.53
CA GLY A 335 39.08 32.62 13.24
C GLY A 335 39.10 34.03 12.66
N ASP A 336 39.11 35.04 13.52
CA ASP A 336 39.35 36.47 13.27
C ASP A 336 38.37 37.21 12.34
N ARG A 337 37.79 36.53 11.35
CA ARG A 337 36.89 37.10 10.35
C ARG A 337 35.89 36.05 9.88
N ALA A 338 34.65 36.47 9.68
CA ALA A 338 33.60 35.62 9.13
C ALA A 338 33.26 35.99 7.68
N HIS A 339 33.20 35.00 6.80
CA HIS A 339 32.73 35.14 5.42
C HIS A 339 31.47 34.28 5.21
N VAL A 340 30.35 34.92 4.91
CA VAL A 340 29.06 34.26 4.72
C VAL A 340 28.77 34.08 3.24
N THR A 341 28.24 32.94 2.84
CA THR A 341 27.80 32.69 1.47
C THR A 341 26.49 31.90 1.48
N VAL A 342 25.58 32.27 0.58
CA VAL A 342 24.30 31.57 0.39
C VAL A 342 24.23 31.08 -1.04
N VAL A 343 24.04 29.77 -1.24
CA VAL A 343 23.90 29.17 -2.57
C VAL A 343 22.82 28.10 -2.59
N ALA A 344 22.27 27.84 -3.77
CA ALA A 344 21.41 26.70 -4.04
C ALA A 344 22.13 25.77 -5.03
N GLU A 345 22.47 24.56 -4.59
CA GLU A 345 23.25 23.58 -5.35
C GLU A 345 22.63 22.19 -5.18
N ASP A 346 22.55 21.38 -6.25
CA ASP A 346 22.09 19.98 -6.23
C ASP A 346 20.72 19.75 -5.57
N GLY A 347 19.79 20.70 -5.72
CA GLY A 347 18.46 20.62 -5.09
C GLY A 347 18.50 20.75 -3.57
N ARG A 348 19.54 21.40 -3.03
CA ARG A 348 19.68 21.76 -1.61
C ARG A 348 20.03 23.24 -1.48
N LEU A 349 19.63 23.82 -0.35
CA LEU A 349 20.01 25.19 0.01
C LEU A 349 21.20 25.10 0.97
N ARG A 350 22.24 25.90 0.75
CA ARG A 350 23.46 25.91 1.58
C ARG A 350 23.79 27.32 2.04
N ILE A 351 23.86 27.51 3.35
CA ILE A 351 24.41 28.73 3.98
C ILE A 351 25.74 28.35 4.62
N ALA A 352 26.84 28.88 4.12
CA ALA A 352 28.18 28.61 4.63
C ALA A 352 28.75 29.82 5.34
N VAL A 353 29.33 29.60 6.52
CA VAL A 353 30.14 30.58 7.26
C VAL A 353 31.56 30.06 7.31
N ARG A 354 32.50 30.82 6.75
CA ARG A 354 33.92 30.49 6.70
C ARG A 354 34.69 31.42 7.62
N ASP A 355 35.65 30.86 8.34
CA ASP A 355 36.61 31.64 9.12
C ASP A 355 38.05 31.53 8.56
N GLU A 356 38.96 32.30 9.15
CA GLU A 356 40.40 32.33 8.85
C GLU A 356 41.23 31.73 10.00
N GLY A 357 40.61 30.93 10.87
CA GLY A 357 41.23 30.37 12.05
C GLY A 357 42.09 29.12 11.81
N PRO A 358 42.55 28.45 12.88
CA PRO A 358 43.35 27.23 12.78
C PRO A 358 42.55 25.99 12.33
N GLY A 359 41.21 26.08 12.26
CA GLY A 359 40.33 24.95 12.00
C GLY A 359 40.13 24.04 13.23
N ILE A 360 39.55 22.86 13.02
CA ILE A 360 39.28 21.86 14.06
C ILE A 360 39.93 20.53 13.66
N ALA A 361 40.58 19.83 14.58
CA ALA A 361 41.12 18.50 14.29
C ALA A 361 39.98 17.54 13.85
N GLU A 362 40.19 16.77 12.78
CA GLU A 362 39.14 15.96 12.13
C GLU A 362 38.47 14.97 13.11
N ASP A 363 39.25 14.40 14.04
CA ASP A 363 38.82 13.49 15.09
C ASP A 363 37.94 14.15 16.17
N ARG A 364 37.96 15.49 16.25
CA ARG A 364 37.22 16.27 17.24
C ARG A 364 35.99 16.99 16.67
N MET A 365 35.78 17.02 15.35
CA MET A 365 34.65 17.74 14.75
C MET A 365 33.29 17.27 15.27
N GLU A 366 33.10 15.95 15.42
CA GLU A 366 31.84 15.41 15.93
C GLU A 366 31.64 15.72 17.42
N GLU A 367 32.73 15.69 18.19
CA GLU A 367 32.77 16.07 19.61
C GLU A 367 32.40 17.56 19.80
N MET A 368 32.92 18.46 18.95
CA MET A 368 32.66 19.90 19.01
C MET A 368 31.21 20.29 18.76
N MET A 369 30.41 19.41 18.15
CA MET A 369 28.98 19.62 18.02
C MET A 369 28.19 19.20 19.27
N GLN A 370 28.80 18.52 20.24
CA GLN A 370 28.12 18.11 21.49
C GLN A 370 27.98 19.30 22.47
N PRO A 371 26.86 19.41 23.20
CA PRO A 371 26.66 20.47 24.19
C PRO A 371 27.78 20.49 25.25
N PHE A 372 28.17 21.70 25.67
CA PHE A 372 29.21 21.93 26.70
C PHE A 372 30.63 21.54 26.33
N THR A 373 30.90 21.27 25.04
CA THR A 373 32.22 20.86 24.56
C THR A 373 33.00 22.07 24.03
N ARG A 374 34.30 22.14 24.34
CA ARG A 374 35.20 23.24 23.93
C ARG A 374 36.52 22.70 23.37
N MET A 375 37.14 23.46 22.46
CA MET A 375 38.45 23.14 21.87
C MET A 375 39.58 23.07 22.92
N GLU A 376 39.55 23.96 23.92
CA GLU A 376 40.59 24.04 24.95
C GLU A 376 40.13 23.48 26.30
N SER A 377 40.99 22.69 26.96
CA SER A 377 40.83 22.25 28.36
C SER A 377 41.22 23.33 29.38
N SER A 378 41.65 24.50 28.92
CA SER A 378 42.12 25.60 29.77
C SER A 378 40.93 26.41 30.30
N ARG A 379 40.83 26.51 31.62
CA ARG A 379 39.88 27.36 32.36
C ARG A 379 40.17 28.86 32.19
N ASN A 380 40.81 29.29 31.11
CA ASN A 380 41.07 30.71 30.91
C ASN A 380 39.76 31.39 30.51
N ARG A 381 39.29 32.28 31.39
CA ARG A 381 38.03 33.03 31.29
C ARG A 381 37.96 33.95 30.05
N GLU A 382 39.08 34.15 29.35
CA GLU A 382 39.18 35.11 28.24
C GLU A 382 38.60 34.57 26.91
N THR A 383 38.47 33.26 26.71
CA THR A 383 37.90 32.70 25.45
C THR A 383 36.41 32.38 25.57
N GLY A 384 35.64 33.23 26.23
CA GLY A 384 34.26 33.05 26.73
C GLY A 384 33.24 32.36 25.79
N GLY A 385 32.67 31.24 26.24
CA GLY A 385 31.64 30.50 25.52
C GLY A 385 31.32 29.17 26.19
N ALA A 386 30.02 28.87 26.42
CA ALA A 386 29.56 27.65 27.08
C ALA A 386 29.71 26.35 26.26
N GLY A 387 30.17 26.41 25.01
CA GLY A 387 30.17 25.25 24.11
C GLY A 387 28.75 24.81 23.69
N LEU A 388 27.80 25.75 23.67
CA LEU A 388 26.40 25.48 23.33
C LEU A 388 26.01 25.90 21.91
N GLY A 389 26.74 26.84 21.30
CA GLY A 389 26.37 27.41 20.00
C GLY A 389 26.25 26.37 18.88
N LEU A 390 27.28 25.54 18.66
CA LEU A 390 27.24 24.49 17.63
C LEU A 390 26.17 23.43 17.90
N ALA A 391 25.95 23.08 19.18
CA ALA A 391 24.89 22.15 19.56
C ALA A 391 23.49 22.72 19.29
N LEU A 392 23.28 24.01 19.54
CA LEU A 392 22.06 24.72 19.22
C LEU A 392 21.84 24.81 17.70
N VAL A 393 22.87 25.15 16.94
CA VAL A 393 22.82 25.16 15.47
C VAL A 393 22.42 23.79 14.94
N ARG A 394 23.05 22.71 15.45
CA ARG A 394 22.71 21.34 15.05
C ARG A 394 21.25 21.00 15.38
N ALA A 395 20.76 21.39 16.55
CA ALA A 395 19.36 21.16 16.94
C ALA A 395 18.38 21.92 16.03
N ILE A 396 18.68 23.18 15.68
CA ILE A 396 17.91 23.98 14.74
C ILE A 396 17.88 23.31 13.35
N MET A 397 19.03 22.81 12.88
CA MET A 397 19.12 22.15 11.58
C MET A 397 18.32 20.85 11.53
N ALA A 398 18.38 20.04 12.60
CA ALA A 398 17.56 18.84 12.72
C ALA A 398 16.06 19.16 12.65
N GLU A 399 15.62 20.26 13.26
CA GLU A 399 14.22 20.71 13.23
C GLU A 399 13.73 21.13 11.83
N HIS A 400 14.66 21.46 10.93
CA HIS A 400 14.40 21.77 9.52
C HIS A 400 14.62 20.57 8.59
N GLY A 401 14.92 19.38 9.13
CA GLY A 401 15.30 18.21 8.32
C GLY A 401 16.63 18.41 7.56
N GLY A 402 17.43 19.38 7.98
CA GLY A 402 18.74 19.69 7.41
C GLY A 402 19.90 19.14 8.25
N THR A 403 21.12 19.55 7.91
CA THR A 403 22.33 19.09 8.60
C THR A 403 23.34 20.23 8.70
N LEU A 404 23.99 20.33 9.87
CA LEU A 404 25.20 21.14 10.05
C LEU A 404 26.42 20.30 9.64
N ARG A 405 27.22 20.80 8.71
CA ARG A 405 28.49 20.20 8.30
C ARG A 405 29.64 21.12 8.67
N LEU A 406 30.67 20.57 9.31
CA LEU A 406 31.94 21.24 9.55
C LEU A 406 32.98 20.65 8.60
N ALA A 407 33.83 21.49 8.03
CA ALA A 407 34.95 21.06 7.20
C ALA A 407 36.11 22.04 7.31
N ASN A 408 37.34 21.55 7.44
CA ASN A 408 38.52 22.42 7.34
C ASN A 408 38.72 22.85 5.89
N ARG A 409 39.18 24.09 5.72
CA ARG A 409 39.46 24.66 4.41
C ARG A 409 40.91 24.35 3.99
N PRO A 410 41.19 24.15 2.68
CA PRO A 410 42.55 23.90 2.19
C PRO A 410 43.52 25.04 2.50
N ASP A 411 43.02 26.28 2.50
CA ASP A 411 43.80 27.50 2.72
C ASP A 411 43.92 27.89 4.21
N GLY A 412 43.42 27.05 5.13
CA GLY A 412 43.24 27.36 6.55
C GLY A 412 41.83 27.87 6.89
N GLY A 413 41.43 27.70 8.15
CA GLY A 413 40.09 28.01 8.65
C GLY A 413 39.10 26.86 8.62
N LEU A 414 37.93 27.09 9.22
CA LEU A 414 36.78 26.18 9.23
C LEU A 414 35.67 26.73 8.34
N GLU A 415 34.98 25.84 7.62
CA GLU A 415 33.69 26.11 7.00
C GLU A 415 32.59 25.39 7.79
N ALA A 416 31.65 26.15 8.35
CA ALA A 416 30.41 25.65 8.92
C ALA A 416 29.27 25.86 7.92
N SER A 417 28.71 24.77 7.40
CA SER A 417 27.69 24.76 6.35
C SER A 417 26.35 24.26 6.89
N LEU A 418 25.32 25.09 6.81
CA LEU A 418 23.91 24.74 7.04
C LEU A 418 23.32 24.21 5.72
N ILE A 419 22.99 22.93 5.66
CA ILE A 419 22.45 22.27 4.47
C ILE A 419 20.97 21.97 4.71
N LEU A 420 20.08 22.58 3.92
CA LEU A 420 18.63 22.44 4.01
C LEU A 420 18.06 21.76 2.74
N PRO A 421 16.99 20.95 2.87
CA PRO A 421 16.22 20.52 1.72
C PRO A 421 15.47 21.72 1.08
N VAL A 422 15.25 21.66 -0.24
CA VAL A 422 14.47 22.67 -1.01
C VAL A 422 12.98 22.55 -0.75
#